data_AF-A0A226DTN8-F1
#
_entry.id   AF-A0A226DTN8-F1
#
_cell.length_a   1.000
_cell.length_b   1.000
_cell.length_c   1.000
_cell.angle_alpha   90.00
_cell.angle_beta   90.00
_cell.angle_gamma   90.00
#
_symmetry.space_group_name_H-M   'P 1'
#
loop_
_entity.id
_entity.type
_entity.pdbx_description
1 polymer ?
#
loop_
_entity_poly.entity_id
_entity_poly.type
_entity_poly.pdbx_seq_one_letter_code
_entity_poly.pdbx_strand_id
1 'polypeptide(L)'
;MRDVIGLILNLVSPLAGLFVIFFYFFGCLLLQLDPYSQAEYLLEENGFILSIPIKFLFFFLRYTQCLLFLQAARTISLLICVPTMAAYLGLACVSAMDSSAVYFFRGENMILSSYLRNYEICLINLAIGNNFVSPAVSGTMFFGLVLSVLFNFASLKLYSRIPMTLFPLFPAVAAFILVIIDVMLPMLIDVFKNCKSLEAKWRNILGLIEDKKYLKRKLQSLRTPRVYAGTVNYNFYSCKSSTKATYFGIILNYTITSALSVTIGART
;
A
#
# COMPACT_ATOMS: atom_id res chain seq x y z
N MET A 1 9.00 -15.45 -10.89
CA MET A 1 8.39 -14.62 -9.82
C MET A 1 8.35 -13.12 -10.16
N ARG A 2 9.42 -12.51 -10.71
CA ARG A 2 9.46 -11.06 -11.00
C ARG A 2 8.41 -10.60 -12.02
N ASP A 3 8.14 -11.37 -13.07
CA ASP A 3 7.14 -11.00 -14.09
C ASP A 3 5.69 -11.10 -13.61
N VAL A 4 5.42 -12.01 -12.67
CA VAL A 4 4.07 -12.23 -12.11
C VAL A 4 3.64 -11.02 -11.28
N ILE A 5 4.56 -10.41 -10.53
CA ILE A 5 4.26 -9.23 -9.70
C ILE A 5 3.97 -8.02 -10.59
N GLY A 6 4.74 -7.80 -11.65
CA GLY A 6 4.49 -6.74 -12.62
C GLY A 6 3.15 -6.91 -13.34
N LEU A 7 2.79 -8.15 -13.70
CA LEU A 7 1.52 -8.47 -14.34
C LEU A 7 0.33 -8.27 -13.38
N ILE A 8 0.45 -8.70 -12.12
CA ILE A 8 -0.56 -8.45 -11.08
C ILE A 8 -0.73 -6.94 -10.86
N LEU A 9 0.36 -6.17 -10.76
CA LEU A 9 0.24 -4.73 -10.52
C LEU A 9 -0.40 -3.99 -11.70
N ASN A 10 -0.05 -4.38 -12.92
CA ASN A 10 -0.60 -3.80 -14.14
C ASN A 10 -2.08 -4.17 -14.34
N LEU A 11 -2.53 -5.28 -13.77
CA LEU A 11 -3.94 -5.66 -13.73
C LEU A 11 -4.70 -4.91 -12.62
N VAL A 12 -4.09 -4.80 -11.43
CA VAL A 12 -4.66 -4.18 -10.23
C VAL A 12 -4.89 -2.67 -10.42
N SER A 13 -3.96 -1.96 -11.05
CA SER A 13 -4.07 -0.51 -11.26
C SER A 13 -5.32 -0.07 -12.06
N PRO A 14 -5.62 -0.63 -13.26
CA PRO A 14 -6.83 -0.30 -14.00
C PRO A 14 -8.10 -0.85 -13.33
N LEU A 15 -8.04 -2.01 -12.65
CA LEU A 15 -9.15 -2.53 -11.86
C LEU A 15 -9.56 -1.55 -10.75
N ALA A 16 -8.58 -0.98 -10.02
CA ALA A 16 -8.85 0.03 -9.00
C ALA A 16 -9.57 1.27 -9.57
N GLY A 17 -9.13 1.74 -10.75
CA GLY A 17 -9.79 2.85 -11.44
C GLY A 17 -11.23 2.51 -11.85
N LEU A 18 -11.45 1.31 -12.38
CA LEU A 18 -12.76 0.84 -12.81
C LEU A 18 -13.71 0.70 -11.61
N PHE A 19 -13.23 0.21 -10.46
CA PHE A 19 -14.01 0.14 -9.22
C PHE A 19 -14.47 1.51 -8.74
N VAL A 20 -13.62 2.54 -8.79
CA VAL A 20 -14.00 3.90 -8.36
C VAL A 20 -15.05 4.52 -9.30
N ILE A 21 -14.90 4.31 -10.61
CA ILE A 21 -15.89 4.75 -11.60
C ILE A 21 -17.22 4.02 -11.42
N PHE A 22 -17.17 2.71 -11.15
CA PHE A 22 -18.36 1.90 -10.88
C PHE A 22 -19.05 2.35 -9.59
N PHE A 23 -18.29 2.66 -8.53
CA PHE A 23 -18.84 3.18 -7.28
C PHE A 23 -19.53 4.54 -7.47
N TYR A 24 -18.95 5.43 -8.29
CA TYR A 24 -19.58 6.71 -8.66
C TYR A 24 -20.88 6.49 -9.43
N PHE A 25 -20.87 5.62 -10.45
CA PHE A 25 -22.04 5.40 -11.29
C PHE A 25 -23.20 4.75 -10.52
N PHE A 26 -22.92 3.74 -9.71
CA PHE A 26 -23.97 3.03 -8.97
C PHE A 26 -24.37 3.74 -7.67
N GLY A 27 -23.43 4.33 -6.94
CA GLY A 27 -23.69 5.01 -5.67
C GLY A 27 -24.27 6.41 -5.83
N CYS A 28 -23.62 7.26 -6.63
CA CYS A 28 -24.00 8.67 -6.80
C CYS A 28 -25.20 8.81 -7.75
N LEU A 29 -25.08 8.27 -8.96
CA LEU A 29 -26.09 8.47 -10.02
C LEU A 29 -27.35 7.61 -9.84
N LEU A 30 -27.20 6.32 -9.53
CA LEU A 30 -28.32 5.37 -9.46
C LEU A 30 -29.03 5.37 -8.11
N LEU A 31 -28.28 5.50 -7.01
CA LEU A 31 -28.81 5.42 -5.65
C LEU A 31 -28.97 6.78 -4.96
N GLN A 32 -28.53 7.86 -5.61
CA GLN A 32 -28.58 9.22 -5.07
C GLN A 32 -27.97 9.31 -3.66
N LEU A 33 -26.95 8.50 -3.35
CA LEU A 33 -26.25 8.52 -2.07
C LEU A 33 -25.28 9.71 -1.92
N ASP A 34 -25.46 10.73 -2.75
CA ASP A 34 -24.64 11.92 -2.72
C ASP A 34 -25.01 12.81 -1.53
N PRO A 35 -24.01 13.42 -0.87
CA PRO A 35 -24.25 14.41 0.19
C PRO A 35 -25.14 15.56 -0.30
N TYR A 36 -25.10 15.88 -1.61
CA TYR A 36 -25.95 16.90 -2.21
C TYR A 36 -27.40 16.45 -2.41
N SER A 37 -27.64 15.19 -2.76
CA SER A 37 -28.99 14.62 -2.85
C SER A 37 -29.62 14.45 -1.47
N GLN A 38 -28.83 14.06 -0.48
CA GLN A 38 -29.27 14.00 0.92
C GLN A 38 -29.53 15.39 1.50
N ALA A 39 -28.71 16.39 1.16
CA ALA A 39 -28.94 17.77 1.55
C ALA A 39 -30.23 18.34 0.92
N GLU A 40 -30.51 18.01 -0.34
CA GLU A 40 -31.76 18.40 -1.00
C GLU A 40 -32.98 17.77 -0.30
N TYR A 41 -32.91 16.47 0.03
CA TYR A 41 -33.96 15.79 0.80
C TYR A 41 -34.19 16.40 2.19
N LEU A 42 -33.12 16.68 2.93
CA LEU A 42 -33.20 17.28 4.27
C LEU A 42 -33.72 18.73 4.23
N LEU A 43 -33.43 19.50 3.17
CA LEU A 43 -33.99 20.85 3.02
C LEU A 43 -35.48 20.82 2.67
N GLU A 44 -35.90 19.89 1.81
CA GLU A 44 -37.31 19.71 1.46
C GLU A 44 -38.12 19.20 2.67
N GLU A 45 -37.56 18.31 3.50
CA GLU A 45 -38.18 17.84 4.75
C GLU A 45 -38.37 18.97 5.79
N ASN A 46 -37.46 19.94 5.82
CA ASN A 46 -37.56 21.13 6.67
C ASN A 46 -38.48 22.24 6.11
N GLY A 47 -39.21 21.97 5.01
CA GLY A 47 -40.23 22.85 4.47
C GLY A 47 -39.73 23.99 3.56
N PHE A 48 -38.47 23.95 3.12
CA PHE A 48 -37.96 24.91 2.14
C PHE A 48 -38.36 24.51 0.72
N ILE A 49 -39.15 25.35 0.05
CA ILE A 49 -39.44 25.19 -1.39
C ILE A 49 -38.18 25.63 -2.16
N LEU A 50 -37.40 24.68 -2.66
CA LEU A 50 -36.20 24.97 -3.44
C LEU A 50 -36.56 25.63 -4.78
N SER A 51 -36.12 26.87 -4.97
CA SER A 51 -36.17 27.55 -6.26
C SER A 51 -35.37 26.80 -7.33
N ILE A 52 -35.87 26.79 -8.57
CA ILE A 52 -35.25 26.20 -9.77
C ILE A 52 -33.73 26.47 -9.91
N PRO A 53 -33.20 27.69 -9.67
CA PRO A 53 -31.76 27.95 -9.74
C PRO A 53 -30.93 27.17 -8.70
N ILE A 54 -31.49 26.89 -7.53
CA ILE A 54 -30.80 26.14 -6.47
C ILE A 54 -30.69 24.66 -6.86
N LYS A 55 -31.74 24.09 -7.47
CA LYS A 55 -31.69 22.72 -8.03
C LYS A 55 -30.65 22.61 -9.14
N PHE A 56 -30.54 23.63 -10.00
CA PHE A 56 -29.52 23.68 -11.05
C PHE A 56 -28.09 23.76 -10.47
N LEU A 57 -27.89 24.55 -9.40
CA LEU A 57 -26.63 24.61 -8.66
C LEU A 57 -26.25 23.23 -8.08
N PHE A 58 -27.20 22.54 -7.43
CA PHE A 58 -26.97 21.20 -6.89
C PHE A 58 -26.63 20.19 -7.98
N PHE A 59 -27.27 20.27 -9.15
CA PHE A 59 -26.90 19.43 -10.30
C PHE A 59 -25.45 19.66 -10.74
N PHE A 60 -25.02 20.92 -10.81
CA PHE A 60 -23.62 21.25 -11.15
C PHE A 60 -22.63 20.76 -10.09
N LEU A 61 -23.00 20.87 -8.81
CA LEU A 61 -22.23 20.34 -7.68
C LEU A 61 -22.13 18.80 -7.70
N ARG A 62 -23.17 18.09 -8.15
CA ARG A 62 -23.09 16.63 -8.37
C ARG A 62 -22.10 16.31 -9.48
N TYR A 63 -22.09 17.07 -10.57
CA TYR A 63 -21.14 16.87 -11.66
C TYR A 63 -19.68 17.09 -11.24
N THR A 64 -19.40 18.06 -10.37
CA THR A 64 -18.04 18.28 -9.86
C THR A 64 -17.54 17.14 -8.97
N GLN A 65 -18.41 16.30 -8.40
CA GLN A 65 -18.00 15.10 -7.66
C GLN A 65 -17.30 14.07 -8.55
N CYS A 66 -17.65 13.99 -9.84
CA CYS A 66 -16.96 13.15 -10.80
C CYS A 66 -15.45 13.41 -10.82
N LEU A 67 -15.05 14.69 -10.74
CA LEU A 67 -13.65 15.10 -10.70
C LEU A 67 -12.95 14.62 -9.42
N LEU A 68 -13.64 14.67 -8.27
CA LEU A 68 -13.12 14.19 -7.00
C LEU A 68 -12.87 12.68 -7.03
N PHE A 69 -13.81 11.90 -7.58
CA PHE A 69 -13.64 10.45 -7.73
C PHE A 69 -12.51 10.10 -8.70
N LEU A 70 -12.37 10.82 -9.81
CA LEU A 70 -11.25 10.62 -10.73
C LEU A 70 -9.90 10.94 -10.07
N GLN A 71 -9.85 12.00 -9.27
CA GLN A 71 -8.66 12.36 -8.50
C GLN A 71 -8.35 11.33 -7.41
N ALA A 72 -9.37 10.78 -6.75
CA ALA A 72 -9.22 9.67 -5.79
C ALA A 72 -8.66 8.41 -6.46
N ALA A 73 -9.20 8.01 -7.62
CA ALA A 73 -8.68 6.89 -8.40
C ALA A 73 -7.21 7.08 -8.78
N ARG A 74 -6.86 8.30 -9.25
CA ARG A 74 -5.48 8.64 -9.62
C ARG A 74 -4.53 8.58 -8.41
N THR A 75 -4.94 9.12 -7.26
CA THR A 75 -4.12 9.12 -6.05
C THR A 75 -3.90 7.71 -5.51
N ILE A 76 -4.93 6.86 -5.52
CA ILE A 76 -4.82 5.44 -5.13
C ILE A 76 -3.85 4.69 -6.06
N SER A 77 -3.98 4.87 -7.38
CA SER A 77 -3.07 4.25 -8.34
C SER A 77 -1.62 4.69 -8.14
N LEU A 78 -1.38 5.98 -7.90
CA LEU A 78 -0.04 6.50 -7.61
C LEU A 78 0.52 5.96 -6.29
N LEU A 79 -0.32 5.86 -5.25
CA LEU A 79 0.08 5.30 -3.95
C LEU A 79 0.48 3.82 -4.04
N ILE A 80 -0.07 3.05 -4.98
CA ILE A 80 0.31 1.64 -5.18
C ILE A 80 1.54 1.54 -6.09
N CYS A 81 1.57 2.29 -7.21
CA CYS A 81 2.62 2.21 -8.21
C CYS A 81 3.98 2.76 -7.74
N VAL A 82 4.00 3.87 -6.99
CA VAL A 82 5.28 4.49 -6.58
C VAL A 82 6.07 3.61 -5.60
N PRO A 83 5.49 3.06 -4.51
CA PRO A 83 6.23 2.21 -3.58
C PRO A 83 6.67 0.87 -4.21
N THR A 84 5.85 0.33 -5.11
CA THR A 84 6.17 -0.94 -5.81
C THR A 84 7.29 -0.75 -6.82
N MET A 85 7.28 0.33 -7.61
CA MET A 85 8.40 0.68 -8.48
C MET A 85 9.67 0.97 -7.68
N ALA A 86 9.56 1.67 -6.54
CA ALA A 86 10.70 1.90 -5.65
C ALA A 86 11.27 0.59 -5.07
N ALA A 87 10.40 -0.34 -4.63
CA ALA A 87 10.81 -1.65 -4.17
C ALA A 87 11.43 -2.49 -5.30
N TYR A 88 10.90 -2.39 -6.51
CA TYR A 88 11.42 -3.10 -7.69
C TYR A 88 12.83 -2.61 -8.07
N LEU A 89 13.01 -1.29 -8.15
CA LEU A 89 14.31 -0.68 -8.39
C LEU A 89 15.30 -1.05 -7.28
N GLY A 90 14.88 -1.04 -6.02
CA GLY A 90 15.69 -1.50 -4.89
C GLY A 90 16.16 -2.95 -5.04
N LEU A 91 15.25 -3.87 -5.38
CA LEU A 91 15.56 -5.28 -5.67
C LEU A 91 16.51 -5.44 -6.87
N ALA A 92 16.30 -4.67 -7.94
CA ALA A 92 17.15 -4.70 -9.12
C ALA A 92 18.57 -4.23 -8.80
N CYS A 93 18.72 -3.13 -8.05
CA CYS A 93 20.03 -2.65 -7.61
C CYS A 93 20.75 -3.68 -6.72
N VAL A 94 20.04 -4.30 -5.76
CA VAL A 94 20.61 -5.34 -4.89
C VAL A 94 21.02 -6.57 -5.70
N SER A 95 20.20 -7.00 -6.66
CA SER A 95 20.50 -8.14 -7.54
C SER A 95 21.69 -7.86 -8.46
N ALA A 96 21.82 -6.64 -8.99
CA ALA A 96 22.95 -6.23 -9.81
C ALA A 96 24.24 -6.22 -8.97
N MET A 97 24.17 -5.73 -7.74
CA MET A 97 25.30 -5.79 -6.82
C MET A 97 25.70 -7.23 -6.50
N ASP A 98 24.77 -8.11 -6.14
CA ASP A 98 25.10 -9.51 -5.83
C ASP A 98 25.76 -10.22 -7.02
N SER A 99 25.28 -9.97 -8.25
CA SER A 99 25.90 -10.53 -9.47
C SER A 99 27.30 -9.98 -9.71
N SER A 100 27.50 -8.67 -9.57
CA SER A 100 28.81 -8.05 -9.81
C SER A 100 29.82 -8.38 -8.71
N ALA A 101 29.38 -8.64 -7.48
CA ALA A 101 30.25 -9.01 -6.37
C ALA A 101 31.08 -10.25 -6.75
N VAL A 102 30.44 -11.28 -7.32
CA VAL A 102 31.10 -12.54 -7.74
C VAL A 102 32.23 -12.30 -8.76
N TYR A 103 32.07 -11.36 -9.70
CA TYR A 103 33.08 -11.07 -10.73
C TYR A 103 34.27 -10.25 -10.18
N PHE A 104 34.00 -9.30 -9.29
CA PHE A 104 35.05 -8.41 -8.76
C PHE A 104 35.93 -9.06 -7.70
N PHE A 105 35.50 -10.17 -7.10
CA PHE A 105 36.33 -10.95 -6.17
C PHE A 105 37.57 -11.61 -6.81
N ARG A 106 37.70 -11.57 -8.15
CA ARG A 106 38.85 -12.13 -8.87
C ARG A 106 39.90 -11.08 -9.31
N GLY A 107 39.66 -9.78 -9.09
CA GLY A 107 40.47 -8.68 -9.65
C GLY A 107 41.07 -7.72 -8.62
N GLU A 108 42.09 -6.97 -9.05
CA GLU A 108 42.97 -6.11 -8.25
C GLU A 108 42.29 -5.04 -7.37
N ASN A 109 43.02 -4.64 -6.33
CA ASN A 109 42.61 -3.74 -5.24
C ASN A 109 41.96 -2.40 -5.64
N MET A 110 42.28 -1.85 -6.82
CA MET A 110 41.75 -0.57 -7.30
C MET A 110 40.28 -0.66 -7.72
N ILE A 111 39.81 -1.86 -8.08
CA ILE A 111 38.43 -2.08 -8.51
C ILE A 111 37.50 -2.21 -7.30
N LEU A 112 38.02 -2.70 -6.17
CA LEU A 112 37.29 -2.86 -4.91
C LEU A 112 36.82 -1.52 -4.31
N SER A 113 37.63 -0.47 -4.40
CA SER A 113 37.28 0.86 -3.89
C SER A 113 36.18 1.53 -4.72
N SER A 114 36.23 1.38 -6.03
CA SER A 114 35.19 1.85 -6.95
C SER A 114 33.87 1.11 -6.74
N TYR A 115 33.94 -0.20 -6.50
CA TYR A 115 32.77 -1.02 -6.19
C TYR A 115 32.13 -0.65 -4.85
N LEU A 116 32.93 -0.44 -3.80
CA LEU A 116 32.45 0.05 -2.50
C LEU A 116 31.73 1.40 -2.62
N ARG A 117 32.22 2.29 -3.47
CA ARG A 117 31.54 3.56 -3.75
C ARG A 117 30.16 3.36 -4.37
N ASN A 118 30.04 2.42 -5.31
CA ASN A 118 28.74 2.09 -5.92
C ASN A 118 27.78 1.43 -4.92
N TYR A 119 28.29 0.60 -4.01
CA TYR A 119 27.52 0.02 -2.90
C TYR A 119 27.04 1.10 -1.92
N GLU A 120 27.89 2.07 -1.58
CA GLU A 120 27.52 3.24 -0.76
C GLU A 120 26.42 4.07 -1.43
N ILE A 121 26.55 4.36 -2.73
CA ILE A 121 25.54 5.10 -3.49
C ILE A 121 24.20 4.34 -3.49
N CYS A 122 24.22 3.01 -3.67
CA CYS A 122 23.00 2.20 -3.64
C CYS A 122 22.35 2.21 -2.26
N LEU A 123 23.12 2.05 -1.18
CA LEU A 123 22.62 2.11 0.18
C LEU A 123 22.01 3.48 0.52
N ILE A 124 22.64 4.57 0.08
CA ILE A 124 22.13 5.93 0.27
C ILE A 124 20.80 6.10 -0.48
N ASN A 125 20.72 5.67 -1.74
CA ASN A 125 19.48 5.74 -2.52
C ASN A 125 18.36 4.93 -1.87
N LEU A 126 18.67 3.74 -1.35
CA LEU A 126 17.70 2.89 -0.67
C LEU A 126 17.27 3.47 0.68
N ALA A 127 18.18 4.14 1.40
CA ALA A 127 17.89 4.86 2.64
C ALA A 127 16.99 6.09 2.40
N ILE A 128 17.24 6.86 1.34
CA ILE A 128 16.40 7.99 0.94
C ILE A 128 15.00 7.49 0.55
N GLY A 129 14.94 6.42 -0.26
CA GLY A 129 13.67 5.80 -0.66
C GLY A 129 12.88 5.26 0.53
N ASN A 130 13.56 4.71 1.54
CA ASN A 130 12.91 4.18 2.75
C ASN A 130 12.12 5.25 3.53
N ASN A 131 12.60 6.51 3.55
CA ASN A 131 11.87 7.60 4.22
C ASN A 131 10.52 7.91 3.59
N PHE A 132 10.35 7.60 2.29
CA PHE A 132 9.09 7.76 1.57
C PHE A 132 8.24 6.49 1.63
N VAL A 133 8.86 5.32 1.45
CA VAL A 133 8.17 4.02 1.44
C VAL A 133 7.60 3.66 2.81
N SER A 134 8.32 3.97 3.89
CA SER A 134 7.92 3.65 5.26
C SER A 134 6.56 4.24 5.68
N PRO A 135 6.32 5.57 5.57
CA PRO A 135 5.02 6.16 5.88
C PRO A 135 3.93 5.76 4.88
N ALA A 136 4.27 5.57 3.60
CA ALA A 136 3.33 5.10 2.59
C ALA A 136 2.80 3.71 2.93
N VAL A 137 3.69 2.77 3.30
CA VAL A 137 3.33 1.41 3.72
C VAL A 137 2.53 1.43 5.03
N SER A 138 2.92 2.26 5.99
CA SER A 138 2.17 2.38 7.25
C SER A 138 0.74 2.91 7.01
N GLY A 139 0.61 3.93 6.16
CA GLY A 139 -0.68 4.49 5.77
C GLY A 139 -1.54 3.47 5.04
N THR A 140 -1.02 2.81 4.01
CA THR A 140 -1.78 1.82 3.25
C THR A 140 -2.20 0.63 4.12
N MET A 141 -1.35 0.19 5.05
CA MET A 141 -1.70 -0.86 6.01
C MET A 141 -2.80 -0.43 6.98
N PHE A 142 -2.74 0.79 7.50
CA PHE A 142 -3.74 1.30 8.43
C PHE A 142 -5.09 1.50 7.73
N PHE A 143 -5.11 2.22 6.61
CA PHE A 143 -6.33 2.42 5.82
C PHE A 143 -6.88 1.10 5.28
N GLY A 144 -6.01 0.20 4.81
CA GLY A 144 -6.40 -1.14 4.35
C GLY A 144 -7.06 -1.97 5.44
N LEU A 145 -6.61 -1.86 6.69
CA LEU A 145 -7.19 -2.60 7.82
C LEU A 145 -8.59 -2.08 8.12
N VAL A 146 -8.71 -0.76 8.29
CA VAL A 146 -9.98 -0.11 8.61
C VAL A 146 -11.00 -0.38 7.51
N LEU A 147 -10.62 -0.16 6.25
CA LEU A 147 -11.51 -0.40 5.11
C LEU A 147 -11.88 -1.87 4.98
N SER A 148 -10.94 -2.81 5.13
CA SER A 148 -11.23 -4.24 5.04
C SER A 148 -12.22 -4.70 6.13
N VAL A 149 -12.04 -4.24 7.37
CA VAL A 149 -12.98 -4.54 8.46
C VAL A 149 -14.37 -3.95 8.18
N LEU A 150 -14.45 -2.70 7.71
CA LEU A 150 -15.72 -2.05 7.38
C LEU A 150 -16.45 -2.75 6.22
N PHE A 151 -15.75 -3.05 5.13
CA PHE A 151 -16.34 -3.71 3.97
C PHE A 151 -16.77 -5.16 4.28
N ASN A 152 -15.97 -5.90 5.06
CA ASN A 152 -16.35 -7.25 5.50
C ASN A 152 -17.54 -7.22 6.45
N PHE A 153 -17.58 -6.27 7.40
CA PHE A 153 -18.73 -6.07 8.28
C PHE A 153 -19.99 -5.71 7.49
N ALA A 154 -19.88 -4.78 6.54
CA ALA A 154 -21.00 -4.38 5.67
C ALA A 154 -21.52 -5.57 4.84
N SER A 155 -20.63 -6.40 4.30
CA SER A 155 -21.04 -7.60 3.57
C SER A 155 -21.78 -8.62 4.45
N LEU A 156 -21.40 -8.78 5.72
CA LEU A 156 -22.03 -9.75 6.63
C LEU A 156 -23.35 -9.24 7.25
N LYS A 157 -23.41 -7.97 7.65
CA LYS A 157 -24.53 -7.42 8.44
C LYS A 157 -25.51 -6.56 7.65
N LEU A 158 -25.07 -5.93 6.56
CA LEU A 158 -25.92 -5.03 5.77
C LEU A 158 -26.59 -5.73 4.58
N TYR A 159 -26.49 -7.06 4.46
CA TYR A 159 -27.11 -7.83 3.36
C TYR A 159 -28.61 -7.56 3.18
N SER A 160 -29.36 -7.38 4.27
CA SER A 160 -30.80 -7.12 4.23
C SER A 160 -31.19 -5.65 4.05
N ARG A 161 -30.23 -4.72 4.17
CA ARG A 161 -30.46 -3.25 4.11
C ARG A 161 -29.97 -2.64 2.80
N ILE A 162 -28.97 -3.25 2.14
CA ILE A 162 -28.36 -2.73 0.92
C ILE A 162 -29.08 -3.29 -0.31
N PRO A 163 -29.32 -2.48 -1.35
CA PRO A 163 -29.86 -2.96 -2.62
C PRO A 163 -28.97 -4.05 -3.23
N MET A 164 -29.60 -5.12 -3.72
CA MET A 164 -28.92 -6.32 -4.25
C MET A 164 -27.80 -6.01 -5.26
N THR A 165 -27.95 -4.95 -6.05
CA THR A 165 -26.99 -4.49 -7.07
C THR A 165 -25.65 -4.03 -6.49
N LEU A 166 -25.66 -3.42 -5.30
CA LEU A 166 -24.42 -2.97 -4.64
C LEU A 166 -23.77 -4.06 -3.79
N PHE A 167 -24.52 -5.09 -3.41
CA PHE A 167 -24.03 -6.13 -2.52
C PHE A 167 -22.70 -6.79 -2.97
N PRO A 168 -22.52 -7.22 -4.23
CA PRO A 168 -21.27 -7.87 -4.65
C PRO A 168 -20.05 -6.94 -4.65
N LEU A 169 -20.26 -5.61 -4.62
CA LEU A 169 -19.19 -4.62 -4.61
C LEU A 169 -18.41 -4.64 -3.29
N PHE A 170 -19.10 -4.77 -2.16
CA PHE A 170 -18.50 -4.77 -0.83
C PHE A 170 -17.45 -5.89 -0.63
N PRO A 171 -17.78 -7.19 -0.85
CA PRO A 171 -16.82 -8.27 -0.74
C PRO A 171 -15.75 -8.21 -1.85
N ALA A 172 -16.08 -7.72 -3.05
CA ALA A 172 -15.09 -7.54 -4.12
C ALA A 172 -14.01 -6.52 -3.74
N VAL A 173 -14.41 -5.37 -3.18
CA VAL A 173 -13.48 -4.33 -2.70
C VAL A 173 -12.66 -4.85 -1.51
N ALA A 174 -13.29 -5.57 -0.58
CA ALA A 174 -12.57 -6.19 0.54
C ALA A 174 -11.50 -7.18 0.05
N ALA A 175 -11.85 -8.07 -0.87
CA ALA A 175 -10.92 -9.02 -1.47
C ALA A 175 -9.78 -8.32 -2.20
N PHE A 176 -10.09 -7.26 -2.96
CA PHE A 176 -9.11 -6.47 -3.69
C PHE A 176 -8.06 -5.82 -2.76
N ILE A 177 -8.51 -5.24 -1.65
CA ILE A 177 -7.62 -4.68 -0.62
C ILE A 177 -6.70 -5.76 -0.06
N LEU A 178 -7.23 -6.96 0.24
CA LEU A 178 -6.41 -8.07 0.74
C LEU A 178 -5.36 -8.53 -0.28
N VAL A 179 -5.70 -8.58 -1.58
CA VAL A 179 -4.75 -8.93 -2.64
C VAL A 179 -3.62 -7.92 -2.73
N ILE A 180 -3.92 -6.62 -2.68
CA ILE A 180 -2.88 -5.58 -2.69
C ILE A 180 -1.90 -5.78 -1.52
N ILE A 181 -2.44 -6.01 -0.32
CA ILE A 181 -1.64 -6.21 0.89
C ILE A 181 -0.81 -7.49 0.77
N ASP A 182 -1.39 -8.54 0.21
CA ASP A 182 -0.71 -9.82 0.01
C ASP A 182 0.46 -9.73 -0.97
N VAL A 183 0.44 -8.79 -1.91
CA VAL A 183 1.52 -8.55 -2.87
C VAL A 183 2.55 -7.56 -2.31
N MET A 184 2.11 -6.46 -1.70
CA MET A 184 3.01 -5.40 -1.23
C MET A 184 3.87 -5.84 -0.04
N LEU A 185 3.29 -6.57 0.92
CA LEU A 185 4.01 -6.99 2.12
C LEU A 185 5.20 -7.93 1.84
N PRO A 186 5.07 -9.05 1.09
CA PRO A 186 6.20 -9.93 0.81
C PRO A 186 7.26 -9.23 -0.05
N MET A 187 6.88 -8.36 -0.98
CA MET A 187 7.83 -7.60 -1.78
C MET A 187 8.73 -6.73 -0.89
N LEU A 188 8.15 -6.07 0.11
CA LEU A 188 8.91 -5.26 1.07
C LEU A 188 9.84 -6.13 1.95
N ILE A 189 9.35 -7.29 2.37
CA ILE A 189 10.13 -8.26 3.15
C ILE A 189 11.30 -8.81 2.33
N ASP A 190 11.11 -9.06 1.04
CA ASP A 190 12.14 -9.61 0.15
C ASP A 190 13.24 -8.59 -0.16
N VAL A 191 12.89 -7.31 -0.40
CA VAL A 191 13.87 -6.22 -0.47
C VAL A 191 14.75 -6.23 0.78
N PHE A 192 14.12 -6.32 1.96
CA PHE A 192 14.82 -6.31 3.23
C PHE A 192 15.73 -7.54 3.44
N LYS A 193 15.22 -8.74 3.15
CA LYS A 193 16.00 -9.99 3.26
C LYS A 193 17.21 -9.96 2.33
N ASN A 194 17.04 -9.49 1.10
CA ASN A 194 18.12 -9.43 0.12
C ASN A 194 19.19 -8.41 0.51
N CYS A 195 18.81 -7.22 1.00
CA CYS A 195 19.75 -6.25 1.56
C CYS A 195 20.55 -6.83 2.73
N LYS A 196 19.89 -7.56 3.65
CA LYS A 196 20.55 -8.16 4.82
C LYS A 196 21.48 -9.32 4.44
N SER A 197 21.07 -10.14 3.48
CA SER A 197 21.89 -11.23 2.92
C SER A 197 23.15 -10.66 2.27
N LEU A 198 23.01 -9.60 1.48
CA LEU A 198 24.13 -8.90 0.85
C LEU A 198 25.11 -8.37 1.91
N GLU A 199 24.63 -7.68 2.96
CA GLU A 199 25.50 -7.22 4.06
C GLU A 199 26.23 -8.37 4.76
N ALA A 200 25.55 -9.50 5.01
CA ALA A 200 26.15 -10.66 5.66
C ALA A 200 27.27 -11.29 4.80
N LYS A 201 27.04 -11.44 3.49
CA LYS A 201 28.08 -11.88 2.54
C LYS A 201 29.28 -10.92 2.57
N TRP A 202 29.03 -9.61 2.54
CA TRP A 202 30.09 -8.60 2.64
C TRP A 202 30.87 -8.68 3.95
N ARG A 203 30.20 -8.85 5.09
CA ARG A 203 30.85 -9.02 6.40
C ARG A 203 31.75 -10.26 6.45
N ASN A 204 31.27 -11.38 5.91
CA ASN A 204 32.04 -12.62 5.87
C ASN A 204 33.29 -12.45 5.01
N ILE A 205 33.17 -11.79 3.85
CA ILE A 205 34.29 -11.61 2.93
C ILE A 205 35.31 -10.60 3.46
N LEU A 206 34.86 -9.54 4.12
CA LEU A 206 35.75 -8.61 4.84
C LEU A 206 36.42 -9.24 6.07
N GLY A 207 35.84 -10.31 6.62
CA GLY A 207 36.48 -11.11 7.67
C GLY A 207 37.66 -11.95 7.15
N LEU A 208 37.68 -12.28 5.85
CA LEU A 208 38.75 -13.06 5.20
C LEU A 208 39.94 -12.20 4.75
N ILE A 209 39.82 -10.87 4.74
CA ILE A 209 40.87 -9.95 4.30
C ILE A 209 41.50 -9.28 5.54
N GLU A 210 42.68 -9.76 5.98
CA GLU A 210 43.35 -9.31 7.20
C GLU A 210 43.84 -7.84 7.14
N ASP A 211 44.22 -7.33 5.96
CA ASP A 211 44.93 -6.04 5.83
C ASP A 211 44.05 -4.78 5.81
N LYS A 212 42.71 -4.91 5.87
CA LYS A 212 41.81 -3.80 5.53
C LYS A 212 40.97 -3.31 6.71
N LYS A 213 41.64 -3.02 7.84
CA LYS A 213 41.03 -2.42 9.05
C LYS A 213 40.21 -1.16 8.75
N TYR A 214 40.65 -0.33 7.79
CA TYR A 214 39.92 0.85 7.33
C TYR A 214 38.60 0.48 6.63
N LEU A 215 38.64 -0.50 5.73
CA LEU A 215 37.48 -0.97 4.96
C LEU A 215 36.46 -1.66 5.88
N LYS A 216 36.93 -2.44 6.87
CA LYS A 216 36.10 -3.05 7.91
C LYS A 216 35.38 -2.01 8.77
N ARG A 217 36.09 -0.94 9.17
CA ARG A 217 35.46 0.20 9.88
C ARG A 217 34.46 0.95 9.00
N LYS A 218 34.79 1.16 7.72
CA LYS A 218 33.90 1.83 6.76
C LYS A 218 32.62 1.03 6.52
N LEU A 219 32.72 -0.29 6.37
CA LEU A 219 31.55 -1.16 6.22
C LEU A 219 30.73 -1.29 7.52
N GLN A 220 31.37 -1.29 8.69
CA GLN A 220 30.66 -1.24 9.97
C GLN A 220 29.90 0.09 10.17
N SER A 221 30.40 1.18 9.60
CA SER A 221 29.71 2.47 9.56
C SER A 221 28.50 2.46 8.62
N LEU A 222 28.59 1.72 7.50
CA LEU A 222 27.50 1.49 6.55
C LEU A 222 26.47 0.49 7.10
N ARG A 223 25.71 0.95 8.09
CA ARG A 223 24.57 0.21 8.62
C ARG A 223 23.50 0.12 7.53
N THR A 224 23.10 -1.10 7.15
CA THR A 224 22.02 -1.26 6.16
C THR A 224 20.76 -0.52 6.64
N PRO A 225 20.07 0.20 5.73
CA PRO A 225 18.79 0.79 6.04
C PRO A 225 17.81 -0.35 6.35
N ARG A 226 17.47 -0.49 7.62
CA ARG A 226 16.35 -1.34 8.02
C ARG A 226 15.08 -0.60 7.63
N VAL A 227 14.33 -1.17 6.70
CA VAL A 227 13.00 -0.71 6.37
C VAL A 227 12.09 -1.05 7.54
N TYR A 228 11.77 -0.06 8.33
CA TYR A 228 10.76 -0.15 9.38
C TYR A 228 9.47 0.43 8.81
N ALA A 229 8.31 -0.12 9.18
CA ALA A 229 7.04 0.56 8.98
C ALA A 229 6.89 1.59 10.09
N GLY A 230 6.96 2.88 9.74
CA GLY A 230 7.06 3.98 10.68
C GLY A 230 6.70 5.32 10.05
N THR A 231 6.29 6.28 10.87
CA THR A 231 6.15 7.67 10.45
C THR A 231 7.24 8.49 11.11
N VAL A 232 7.98 9.29 10.33
CA VAL A 232 8.86 10.36 10.84
C VAL A 232 9.77 9.86 11.99
N ASN A 233 10.65 8.90 11.70
CA ASN A 233 11.62 8.29 12.63
C ASN A 233 11.09 7.39 13.76
N TYR A 234 9.78 7.25 13.95
CA TYR A 234 9.22 6.26 14.88
C TYR A 234 8.90 4.96 14.15
N ASN A 235 9.64 3.91 14.48
CA ASN A 235 9.49 2.58 13.90
C ASN A 235 8.40 1.79 14.64
N PHE A 236 7.18 1.79 14.13
CA PHE A 236 6.06 1.06 14.75
C PHE A 236 6.24 -0.46 14.62
N TYR A 237 6.64 -0.96 13.45
CA TYR A 237 6.83 -2.40 13.25
C TYR A 237 7.99 -2.72 12.29
N SER A 238 8.80 -3.72 12.66
CA SER A 238 9.71 -4.37 11.71
C SER A 238 8.89 -5.34 10.87
N CYS A 239 8.86 -5.14 9.55
CA CYS A 239 8.20 -6.06 8.62
C CYS A 239 8.90 -7.43 8.69
N LYS A 240 8.33 -8.33 9.49
CA LYS A 240 8.78 -9.72 9.61
C LYS A 240 7.83 -10.60 8.82
N SER A 241 8.28 -11.80 8.46
CA SER A 241 7.42 -12.81 7.81
C SER A 241 6.15 -13.12 8.62
N SER A 242 6.18 -12.91 9.95
CA SER A 242 5.04 -13.07 10.85
C SER A 242 3.99 -11.96 10.73
N THR A 243 4.34 -10.79 10.20
CA THR A 243 3.43 -9.64 10.11
C THR A 243 2.21 -9.93 9.23
N LYS A 244 2.37 -10.76 8.19
CA LYS A 244 1.26 -11.21 7.33
C LYS A 244 0.16 -11.91 8.14
N ALA A 245 0.54 -12.95 8.89
CA ALA A 245 -0.40 -13.77 9.65
C ALA A 245 -1.08 -12.95 10.76
N THR A 246 -0.32 -12.10 11.45
CA THR A 246 -0.87 -11.20 12.47
C THR A 246 -1.87 -10.21 11.86
N TYR A 247 -1.58 -9.66 10.68
CA TYR A 247 -2.45 -8.71 10.01
C TYR A 247 -3.79 -9.33 9.60
N PHE A 248 -3.79 -10.50 8.96
CA PHE A 248 -5.02 -11.23 8.63
C PHE A 248 -5.80 -11.63 9.89
N GLY A 249 -5.10 -12.08 10.94
CA GLY A 249 -5.73 -12.41 12.22
C GLY A 249 -6.42 -11.20 12.86
N ILE A 250 -5.80 -10.02 12.80
CA ILE A 250 -6.38 -8.77 13.30
C ILE A 250 -7.63 -8.37 12.51
N ILE A 251 -7.59 -8.43 11.17
CA ILE A 251 -8.76 -8.13 10.34
C ILE A 251 -9.93 -9.04 10.68
N LEU A 252 -9.69 -10.36 10.75
CA LEU A 252 -10.74 -11.33 11.09
C LEU A 252 -11.27 -11.11 12.50
N ASN A 253 -10.40 -10.93 13.49
CA ASN A 253 -10.81 -10.74 14.88
C ASN A 253 -11.65 -9.47 15.07
N TYR A 254 -11.25 -8.34 14.47
CA TYR A 254 -12.04 -7.11 14.53
C TYR A 254 -13.34 -7.21 13.74
N THR A 255 -13.35 -7.91 12.60
CA THR A 255 -14.57 -8.15 11.82
C THR A 255 -15.57 -9.02 12.61
N ILE A 256 -15.10 -10.08 13.27
CA ILE A 256 -15.95 -10.93 14.12
C ILE A 256 -16.47 -10.13 15.32
N THR A 257 -15.59 -9.40 15.99
CA THR A 257 -15.96 -8.59 17.16
C THR A 257 -16.97 -7.50 16.81
N SER A 258 -16.81 -6.82 15.66
CA SER A 258 -17.79 -5.83 15.20
C SER A 258 -19.10 -6.47 14.76
N ALA A 259 -19.04 -7.62 14.10
CA ALA A 259 -20.25 -8.37 13.70
C ALA A 259 -21.05 -8.88 14.91
N LEU A 260 -20.38 -9.27 16.00
CA LEU A 260 -21.01 -9.72 17.24
C LEU A 260 -21.52 -8.56 18.10
N SER A 261 -20.84 -7.42 18.11
CA SER A 261 -21.24 -6.26 18.94
C SER A 261 -22.51 -5.58 18.42
N VAL A 262 -22.75 -5.60 17.11
CA VAL A 262 -23.93 -4.97 16.50
C VAL A 262 -25.06 -5.98 16.36
N THR A 263 -25.95 -6.05 17.34
CA THR A 263 -27.26 -6.70 17.19
C THR A 263 -28.19 -5.77 16.42
N ILE A 264 -28.25 -5.95 15.09
CA ILE A 264 -29.32 -5.37 14.28
C ILE A 264 -30.60 -6.10 14.71
N GLY A 265 -31.44 -5.43 15.48
CA GLY A 265 -32.73 -5.97 15.90
C GLY A 265 -33.52 -6.38 14.66
N ALA A 266 -33.88 -7.66 14.60
CA ALA A 266 -34.87 -8.15 13.66
C ALA A 266 -36.19 -7.45 13.99
N ARG A 267 -36.53 -6.39 13.24
CA ARG A 267 -37.92 -5.93 13.20
C ARG A 267 -38.66 -6.88 12.26
N THR A 268 -39.42 -7.78 12.90
CA THR A 268 -40.65 -8.38 12.39
C THR A 268 -41.54 -7.34 11.71
#